data_AF-A0A966V8S5-F1
#
_entry.id   AF-A0A966V8S5-F1
#
_cell.length_a   1.000
_cell.length_b   1.000
_cell.length_c   1.000
_cell.angle_alpha   90.00
_cell.angle_beta   90.00
_cell.angle_gamma   90.00
#
_symmetry.space_group_name_H-M   'P 1'
#
loop_
_entity.id
_entity.type
_entity.pdbx_description
1 polymer ?
#
loop_
_entity_poly.entity_id
_entity_poly.type
_entity_poly.pdbx_seq_one_letter_code
_entity_poly.pdbx_strand_id
1 'polypeptide(L)'
;MRFIKSFVAGIAMLAAGCVTNGKYFASETSWIKPNKTRQEEVRGLLGDPFMVGNSGGSPTWTYGYYRYKLIGESFTKELKFYWNGDRTVQSFSFNSSFPDDVSGAGGRSERPASPPSTDRPGNDPGDVRR
;
A
#
# COMPACT_ATOMS: atom_id res chain seq x y z
N MET A 1 -35.35 45.12 7.43
CA MET A 1 -34.62 44.85 6.17
C MET A 1 -33.54 45.91 5.97
N ARG A 2 -32.37 45.77 6.61
CA ARG A 2 -31.18 46.60 6.36
C ARG A 2 -29.91 45.76 6.56
N PHE A 3 -29.46 45.23 5.43
CA PHE A 3 -28.08 44.94 5.06
C PHE A 3 -27.21 44.18 6.07
N ILE A 4 -27.31 42.86 5.96
CA ILE A 4 -26.16 41.93 5.89
C ILE A 4 -25.03 42.61 5.10
N LYS A 5 -24.17 43.35 5.78
CA LYS A 5 -22.94 43.96 5.27
C LYS A 5 -21.96 43.90 6.43
N SER A 6 -20.85 43.21 6.22
CA SER A 6 -19.80 42.90 7.22
C SER A 6 -19.99 41.61 8.04
N PHE A 7 -20.41 40.52 7.38
CA PHE A 7 -20.02 39.16 7.79
C PHE A 7 -19.07 38.51 6.75
N VAL A 8 -18.52 39.31 5.84
CA VAL A 8 -17.70 38.83 4.71
C VAL A 8 -16.45 39.69 4.60
N ALA A 9 -15.60 39.64 5.63
CA ALA A 9 -14.25 40.18 5.54
C ALA A 9 -13.35 39.32 6.43
N GLY A 10 -12.64 38.36 5.81
CA GLY A 10 -11.39 37.86 6.40
C GLY A 10 -11.20 36.35 6.56
N ILE A 11 -12.10 35.47 6.13
CA ILE A 11 -11.77 34.02 6.03
C ILE A 11 -11.41 33.69 4.59
N ALA A 12 -10.30 34.26 4.13
CA ALA A 12 -9.62 33.86 2.90
C ALA A 12 -8.18 33.46 3.23
N MET A 13 -7.98 32.69 4.31
CA MET A 13 -6.79 31.85 4.42
C MET A 13 -7.05 30.57 3.63
N LEU A 14 -6.88 30.64 2.32
CA LEU A 14 -6.61 29.45 1.52
C LEU A 14 -5.20 28.97 1.88
N ALA A 15 -5.08 28.34 3.06
CA ALA A 15 -3.90 27.58 3.40
C ALA A 15 -3.81 26.47 2.36
N ALA A 16 -2.83 26.56 1.45
CA ALA A 16 -2.39 25.44 0.63
C ALA A 16 -1.77 24.38 1.56
N GLY A 17 -2.61 23.68 2.31
CA GLY A 17 -2.21 22.64 3.24
C GLY A 17 -1.67 21.45 2.47
N CYS A 18 -0.35 21.32 2.42
CA CYS A 18 0.29 20.07 2.06
C CYS A 18 0.34 19.21 3.32
N VAL A 19 -0.57 18.25 3.45
CA VAL A 19 -0.53 17.28 4.55
C VAL A 19 0.29 16.08 4.07
N THR A 20 1.38 15.80 4.77
CA THR A 20 2.13 14.55 4.61
C THR A 20 1.74 13.61 5.73
N ASN A 21 1.44 12.36 5.40
CA ASN A 21 1.11 11.33 6.36
C ASN A 21 2.00 10.11 6.13
N GLY A 22 2.63 9.63 7.21
CA GLY A 22 3.63 8.57 7.16
C GLY A 22 5.07 9.08 7.02
N LYS A 23 6.03 8.15 7.15
CA LYS A 23 7.47 8.42 7.08
C LYS A 23 7.98 8.12 5.68
N TYR A 24 8.75 9.04 5.08
CA TYR A 24 9.37 8.79 3.79
C TYR A 24 10.35 7.61 3.88
N PHE A 25 10.33 6.75 2.86
CA PHE A 25 11.26 5.64 2.72
C PHE A 25 11.74 5.52 1.27
N ALA A 26 12.94 4.95 1.10
CA ALA A 26 13.53 4.69 -0.20
C ALA A 26 12.72 3.64 -0.97
N SER A 27 12.56 3.85 -2.28
CA SER A 27 11.85 2.92 -3.18
C SER A 27 12.66 1.68 -3.53
N GLU A 28 13.93 1.65 -3.14
CA GLU A 28 14.82 0.50 -3.30
C GLU A 28 14.32 -0.68 -2.47
N THR A 29 14.05 -1.80 -3.13
CA THR A 29 13.51 -3.03 -2.50
C THR A 29 14.46 -4.23 -2.63
N SER A 30 15.64 -4.07 -3.25
CA SER A 30 16.60 -5.16 -3.48
C SER A 30 17.16 -5.82 -2.22
N TRP A 31 17.11 -5.13 -1.08
CA TRP A 31 17.50 -5.67 0.22
C TRP A 31 16.47 -6.65 0.80
N ILE A 32 15.22 -6.64 0.30
CA ILE A 32 14.14 -7.51 0.75
C ILE A 32 14.29 -8.88 0.08
N LYS A 33 14.60 -9.89 0.89
CA LYS A 33 14.79 -11.27 0.44
C LYS A 33 13.77 -12.17 1.12
N PRO A 34 12.85 -12.81 0.37
CA PRO A 34 11.91 -13.78 0.93
C PRO A 34 12.63 -14.87 1.74
N ASN A 35 12.04 -15.26 2.86
CA ASN A 35 12.54 -16.23 3.84
C ASN A 35 13.92 -15.90 4.44
N LYS A 36 14.43 -14.67 4.25
CA LYS A 36 15.73 -14.23 4.79
C LYS A 36 15.61 -12.94 5.59
N THR A 37 15.04 -11.90 4.98
CA THR A 37 14.86 -10.61 5.65
C THR A 37 13.91 -10.76 6.82
N ARG A 38 14.29 -10.23 7.99
CA ARG A 38 13.53 -10.36 9.24
C ARG A 38 12.75 -9.08 9.56
N GLN A 39 11.68 -9.22 10.33
CA GLN A 39 10.90 -8.09 10.86
C GLN A 39 11.75 -7.02 11.55
N GLU A 40 12.75 -7.44 12.33
CA GLU A 40 13.66 -6.54 13.05
C GLU A 40 14.58 -5.72 12.12
N GLU A 41 15.04 -6.31 11.01
CA GLU A 41 15.82 -5.61 9.98
C GLU A 41 14.94 -4.58 9.27
N VAL A 42 13.72 -4.96 8.89
CA VAL A 42 12.75 -4.05 8.28
C VAL A 42 12.44 -2.88 9.22
N ARG A 43 12.21 -3.14 10.52
CA ARG A 43 11.96 -2.08 11.50
C ARG A 43 13.20 -1.20 11.71
N GLY A 44 14.40 -1.78 11.70
CA GLY A 44 15.65 -1.01 11.79
C GLY A 44 15.84 -0.03 10.63
N LEU A 45 15.43 -0.42 9.42
CA LEU A 45 15.56 0.41 8.22
C LEU A 45 14.41 1.41 8.05
N LEU A 46 13.16 0.95 8.22
CA LEU A 46 11.97 1.74 7.92
C LEU A 46 11.38 2.44 9.16
N GLY A 47 11.63 1.92 10.35
CA GLY A 47 10.94 2.30 11.58
C GLY A 47 9.70 1.45 11.83
N ASP A 48 8.78 1.96 12.65
CA ASP A 48 7.53 1.24 12.92
C ASP A 48 6.57 1.31 11.72
N PRO A 49 5.83 0.22 11.44
CA PRO A 49 4.87 0.19 10.36
C PRO A 49 3.71 1.15 10.65
N PHE A 50 3.19 1.77 9.58
CA PHE A 50 1.99 2.60 9.66
C PHE A 50 0.76 1.77 10.05
N MET A 51 0.68 0.52 9.57
CA MET A 51 -0.42 -0.38 9.88
C MET A 51 0.08 -1.81 10.06
N VAL A 52 -0.49 -2.50 11.05
CA VAL A 52 -0.31 -3.94 11.28
C VAL A 52 -1.66 -4.62 11.08
N GLY A 53 -1.69 -5.73 10.35
CA GLY A 53 -2.90 -6.47 10.02
C GLY A 53 -2.65 -7.95 9.80
N ASN A 54 -3.63 -8.63 9.21
CA ASN A 54 -3.58 -10.05 8.87
C ASN A 54 -4.33 -10.28 7.55
N SER A 55 -3.72 -11.00 6.62
CA SER A 55 -4.29 -11.33 5.31
C SER A 55 -4.27 -12.83 5.12
N GLY A 56 -5.43 -13.48 5.25
CA GLY A 56 -5.56 -14.92 5.03
C GLY A 56 -4.72 -15.79 5.98
N GLY A 57 -4.41 -15.29 7.19
CA GLY A 57 -3.58 -16.00 8.17
C GLY A 57 -2.12 -15.54 8.19
N SER A 58 -1.68 -14.77 7.20
CA SER A 58 -0.35 -14.14 7.20
C SER A 58 -0.40 -12.77 7.86
N PRO A 59 0.36 -12.52 8.95
CA PRO A 59 0.52 -11.18 9.51
C PRO A 59 1.06 -10.23 8.43
N THR A 60 0.56 -8.99 8.40
CA THR A 60 0.98 -8.00 7.40
C THR A 60 1.41 -6.70 8.05
N TRP A 61 2.50 -6.10 7.55
CA TRP A 61 2.91 -4.75 7.90
C TRP A 61 2.85 -3.86 6.67
N THR A 62 2.29 -2.66 6.81
CA THR A 62 2.21 -1.67 5.74
C THR A 62 2.98 -0.43 6.12
N TYR A 63 3.86 0.01 5.22
CA TYR A 63 4.56 1.28 5.27
C TYR A 63 4.00 2.17 4.17
N GLY A 64 3.36 3.27 4.57
CA GLY A 64 2.75 4.24 3.66
C GLY A 64 3.44 5.58 3.76
N TYR A 65 3.61 6.24 2.62
CA TYR A 65 3.95 7.66 2.53
C TYR A 65 2.99 8.34 1.56
N TYR A 66 2.20 9.26 2.10
CA TYR A 66 1.13 9.94 1.36
C TYR A 66 1.40 11.44 1.36
N ARG A 67 1.39 12.04 0.16
CA ARG A 67 1.48 13.48 -0.03
C ARG A 67 0.17 13.97 -0.61
N TYR A 68 -0.65 14.57 0.23
CA TYR A 68 -1.92 15.17 -0.17
C TYR A 68 -1.74 16.65 -0.47
N LYS A 69 -2.26 17.11 -1.61
CA LYS A 69 -2.33 18.52 -1.98
C LYS A 69 -3.79 18.91 -2.21
N LEU A 70 -4.18 20.09 -1.70
CA LEU A 70 -5.52 20.65 -1.91
C LEU A 70 -5.74 21.12 -3.37
N ILE A 71 -4.67 21.51 -4.06
CA ILE A 71 -4.68 21.90 -5.48
C ILE A 71 -3.49 21.20 -6.14
N GLY A 72 -3.76 20.42 -7.19
CA GLY A 72 -2.78 19.62 -7.91
C GLY A 72 -2.77 18.13 -7.52
N GLU A 73 -1.77 17.40 -7.99
CA GLU A 73 -1.69 15.95 -7.83
C GLU A 73 -1.31 15.52 -6.40
N SER A 74 -1.93 14.43 -5.95
CA SER A 74 -1.57 13.73 -4.71
C SER A 74 -0.82 12.45 -5.04
N PHE A 75 0.19 12.15 -4.24
CA PHE A 75 1.07 11.00 -4.47
C PHE A 75 1.02 10.03 -3.31
N THR A 76 1.09 8.74 -3.63
CA THR A 76 1.05 7.66 -2.66
C THR A 76 2.21 6.72 -2.92
N LYS A 77 2.76 6.19 -1.83
CA LYS A 77 3.80 5.16 -1.85
C LYS A 77 3.47 4.17 -0.75
N GLU A 78 3.40 2.90 -1.08
CA GLU A 78 3.07 1.84 -0.16
C GLU A 78 3.99 0.63 -0.35
N LEU A 79 4.55 0.17 0.74
CA LEU A 79 5.30 -1.09 0.83
C LEU A 79 4.62 -1.97 1.87
N LYS A 80 4.07 -3.09 1.41
CA LYS A 80 3.37 -4.05 2.25
C LYS A 80 4.16 -5.35 2.32
N PHE A 81 4.38 -5.83 3.52
CA PHE A 81 5.00 -7.10 3.82
C PHE A 81 3.96 -8.11 4.27
N TYR A 82 4.11 -9.35 3.83
CA TYR A 82 3.44 -10.53 4.35
C TYR A 82 4.49 -11.35 5.10
N TRP A 83 4.18 -11.77 6.32
CA TRP A 83 5.14 -12.41 7.20
C TRP A 83 4.87 -13.90 7.32
N ASN A 84 5.95 -14.67 7.36
CA ASN A 84 5.92 -16.04 7.83
C ASN A 84 5.76 -16.08 9.36
N GLY A 85 5.36 -17.23 9.89
CA GLY A 85 5.24 -17.44 11.34
C GLY A 85 6.57 -17.30 12.11
N ASP A 86 7.70 -17.50 11.43
CA ASP A 86 9.05 -17.33 11.98
C ASP A 86 9.56 -15.87 11.96
N ARG A 87 8.71 -14.92 11.52
CA ARG A 87 8.99 -13.48 11.38
C ARG A 87 9.95 -13.12 10.23
N THR A 88 10.14 -14.01 9.27
CA THR A 88 10.79 -13.69 7.98
C THR A 88 9.77 -13.22 6.94
N VAL A 89 10.22 -12.49 5.93
CA VAL A 89 9.36 -12.06 4.81
C VAL A 89 8.85 -13.27 4.04
N GLN A 90 7.53 -13.45 3.99
CA GLN A 90 6.88 -14.41 3.09
C GLN A 90 6.86 -13.86 1.67
N SER A 91 6.34 -12.65 1.51
CA SER A 91 6.27 -11.90 0.25
C SER A 91 6.12 -10.41 0.55
N PHE A 92 6.25 -9.57 -0.48
CA PHE A 92 6.00 -8.13 -0.35
C PHE A 92 5.38 -7.57 -1.63
N SER A 93 4.76 -6.40 -1.51
CA SER A 93 4.28 -5.62 -2.65
C SER A 93 4.66 -4.16 -2.49
N PHE A 94 5.25 -3.57 -3.53
CA PHE A 94 5.56 -2.16 -3.59
C PHE A 94 4.72 -1.48 -4.66
N ASN A 95 4.09 -0.36 -4.31
CA ASN A 95 3.30 0.46 -5.22
C ASN A 95 3.60 1.93 -4.97
N SER A 96 3.85 2.70 -6.03
CA SER A 96 4.10 4.14 -5.92
C SER A 96 3.54 4.88 -7.11
N SER A 97 2.98 6.06 -6.86
CA SER A 97 2.60 7.03 -7.90
C SER A 97 3.56 8.21 -8.01
N PHE A 98 4.64 8.25 -7.21
CA PHE A 98 5.62 9.32 -7.28
C PHE A 98 6.39 9.27 -8.61
N PRO A 99 6.55 10.40 -9.32
CA PRO A 99 7.20 10.46 -10.63
C PRO A 99 8.56 9.75 -10.67
N ASP A 100 9.40 10.00 -9.66
CA ASP A 100 10.75 9.41 -9.56
C ASP A 100 10.72 7.87 -9.55
N ASP A 101 9.66 7.28 -8.98
CA ASP A 101 9.51 5.84 -8.86
C ASP A 101 8.92 5.22 -10.13
N VAL A 102 7.99 5.90 -10.81
CA VAL A 102 7.39 5.40 -12.05
C VAL A 102 8.30 5.56 -13.26
N SER A 103 9.19 6.56 -13.29
CA SER A 103 10.16 6.72 -14.38
C SER A 103 11.40 5.83 -14.22
N GLY A 104 11.74 5.43 -13.00
CA GLY A 104 12.90 4.57 -12.69
C GLY A 104 12.58 3.07 -12.62
N ALA A 105 11.35 2.70 -12.31
CA ALA A 105 10.93 1.30 -12.21
C ALA A 105 10.49 0.77 -13.59
N GLY A 106 11.44 0.19 -14.32
CA GLY A 106 11.12 -0.69 -15.45
C GLY A 106 10.21 -1.84 -15.01
N GLY A 107 8.91 -1.73 -15.28
CA GLY A 107 8.06 -2.79 -15.81
C GLY A 107 7.95 -4.15 -15.09
N ARG A 108 8.45 -4.32 -13.86
CA ARG A 108 8.30 -5.59 -13.13
C ARG A 108 7.37 -5.43 -11.94
N SER A 109 6.11 -5.19 -12.27
CA SER A 109 5.01 -5.69 -11.44
C SER A 109 5.11 -7.22 -11.49
N GLU A 110 5.93 -7.81 -10.63
CA GLU A 110 5.78 -9.20 -10.23
C GLU A 110 4.42 -9.28 -9.54
N ARG A 111 3.37 -9.42 -10.37
CA ARG A 111 2.07 -9.91 -9.93
C ARG A 111 2.36 -11.11 -9.03
N PRO A 112 1.84 -11.13 -7.79
CA PRO A 112 1.76 -12.38 -7.06
C PRO A 112 1.13 -13.38 -8.01
N ALA A 113 1.83 -14.48 -8.29
CA ALA A 113 1.29 -15.54 -9.11
C ALA A 113 -0.10 -15.85 -8.56
N SER A 114 -1.13 -15.68 -9.40
CA SER A 114 -2.46 -16.15 -9.07
C SER A 114 -2.31 -17.59 -8.58
N PRO A 115 -2.87 -17.97 -7.42
CA PRO A 115 -2.86 -19.36 -7.03
C PRO A 115 -3.45 -20.17 -8.20
N PRO A 116 -2.88 -21.36 -8.52
CA PRO A 116 -3.40 -22.18 -9.60
C PRO A 116 -4.89 -22.37 -9.35
N SER A 117 -5.71 -21.95 -10.31
CA SER A 117 -7.14 -22.19 -10.32
C SER A 117 -7.30 -23.70 -10.17
N THR A 118 -7.68 -24.13 -8.98
CA THR A 118 -8.03 -25.53 -8.75
C THR A 118 -9.33 -25.72 -9.51
N ASP A 119 -9.23 -26.28 -10.70
CA ASP A 119 -10.38 -26.80 -11.44
C ASP A 119 -11.13 -27.72 -10.47
N ARG A 120 -12.28 -27.25 -9.99
CA ARG A 120 -13.26 -28.12 -9.36
C ARG A 120 -13.70 -29.10 -10.44
N PRO A 121 -13.55 -30.42 -10.24
CA PRO A 121 -14.22 -31.38 -11.10
C PRO A 121 -15.71 -31.09 -11.03
N GLY A 122 -16.31 -30.83 -12.19
CA GLY A 122 -17.75 -30.74 -12.34
C GLY A 122 -18.38 -31.99 -11.76
N ASN A 123 -19.24 -31.79 -10.76
CA ASN A 123 -20.18 -32.81 -10.33
C ASN A 123 -21.18 -32.95 -11.47
N ASP A 124 -20.94 -33.91 -12.36
CA ASP A 124 -21.87 -34.35 -13.40
C ASP A 124 -22.80 -35.39 -12.77
N PRO A 125 -24.03 -35.03 -12.37
CA PRO A 125 -24.99 -36.02 -11.92
C PRO A 125 -25.44 -36.77 -13.17
N GLY A 126 -24.79 -37.92 -13.37
CA GLY A 126 -25.18 -38.89 -14.37
C GLY A 126 -26.68 -39.14 -14.35
N ASP A 127 -27.24 -39.11 -15.56
CA ASP A 127 -28.05 -40.20 -16.07
C ASP A 127 -28.93 -40.93 -15.04
N VAL A 128 -30.11 -40.36 -14.79
CA VAL A 128 -31.27 -41.11 -14.29
C VAL A 128 -32.43 -40.86 -15.24
N ARG A 129 -32.48 -41.61 -16.34
CA ARG A 129 -33.76 -41.99 -16.97
C ARG A 129 -34.08 -43.45 -16.64
N ARG A 130 -34.81 -43.64 -15.55
CA ARG A 130 -35.90 -44.62 -15.44
C ARG A 130 -37.04 -43.98 -14.66
#